data_AF-A0A8J3Y090-F1
#
_entry.id   AF-A0A8J3Y090-F1
#
_cell.length_a   1.000
_cell.length_b   1.000
_cell.length_c   1.000
_cell.angle_alpha   90.00
_cell.angle_beta   90.00
_cell.angle_gamma   90.00
#
_symmetry.space_group_name_H-M   'P 1'
#
loop_
_entity.id
_entity.type
_entity.pdbx_description
1 polymer ?
#
loop_
_entity_poly.entity_id
_entity_poly.type
_entity_poly.pdbx_seq_one_letter_code
_entity_poly.pdbx_strand_id
1 'polypeptide(L)'
;MFSGVGTPTLKWDGTCVMFDGAGLWARREVRPGKQAPAGFVALSTDEETGKTVGWEPMAQSGFARWHAEAEAAAHGPFEPGTYELLGPKVNGNPDAFPGRVLMRHAWAPDALDEDVKTALSDFDGLRDWLHARPYEGVVWHHPDGRMAKIKGRDFPRAQPGS
;
A
#
# COMPACT_ATOMS: atom_id res chain seq x y z
N MET A 1 16.50 9.46 -0.56
CA MET A 1 16.25 8.69 -1.80
C MET A 1 17.48 7.83 -2.03
N PHE A 2 17.32 6.52 -2.27
CA PHE A 2 18.46 5.73 -2.74
C PHE A 2 18.96 6.38 -4.02
N SER A 3 20.27 6.48 -4.20
CA SER A 3 20.99 7.22 -5.24
C SER A 3 20.69 6.74 -6.68
N GLY A 4 19.43 6.86 -7.12
CA GLY A 4 18.92 6.31 -8.38
C GLY A 4 18.74 4.79 -8.41
N VAL A 5 18.85 4.10 -7.26
CA VAL A 5 18.82 2.63 -7.21
C VAL A 5 17.47 2.13 -6.72
N GLY A 6 16.76 1.39 -7.58
CA GLY A 6 15.54 0.65 -7.25
C GLY A 6 14.52 0.66 -8.38
N THR A 7 13.76 -0.42 -8.53
CA THR A 7 12.69 -0.51 -9.52
C THR A 7 11.44 0.21 -9.00
N PRO A 8 10.94 1.26 -9.67
CA PRO A 8 9.73 1.95 -9.28
C PRO A 8 8.50 1.09 -9.59
N THR A 9 7.55 1.07 -8.67
CA THR A 9 6.24 0.43 -8.82
C THR A 9 5.16 1.37 -8.31
N LEU A 10 3.95 1.23 -8.85
CA LEU A 10 2.82 2.04 -8.44
C LEU A 10 2.44 1.74 -6.98
N LYS A 11 2.24 2.80 -6.19
CA LYS A 11 1.68 2.68 -4.86
C LYS A 11 0.17 2.87 -4.91
N TRP A 12 -0.58 1.77 -4.84
CA TRP A 12 -2.04 1.81 -4.61
C TRP A 12 -2.38 2.34 -3.21
N ASP A 13 -3.56 2.93 -3.00
CA ASP A 13 -4.01 3.45 -1.69
C ASP A 13 -5.09 2.56 -1.04
N GLY A 14 -4.75 1.28 -0.92
CA GLY A 14 -5.57 0.28 -0.27
C GLY A 14 -5.25 0.08 1.21
N THR A 15 -5.77 -1.01 1.75
CA THR A 15 -5.29 -1.56 3.01
C THR A 15 -4.52 -2.85 2.76
N CYS A 16 -3.33 -2.93 3.35
CA CYS A 16 -2.45 -4.07 3.18
C CYS A 16 -3.01 -5.32 3.86
N VAL A 17 -3.05 -6.42 3.10
CA VAL A 17 -3.40 -7.75 3.56
C VAL A 17 -2.32 -8.75 3.17
N MET A 18 -2.27 -9.90 3.83
CA MET A 18 -1.34 -10.98 3.52
C MET A 18 -2.09 -12.29 3.43
N PHE A 19 -1.74 -13.09 2.43
CA PHE A 19 -2.03 -14.51 2.37
C PHE A 19 -0.71 -15.26 2.60
N ASP A 20 -0.65 -16.14 3.59
CA ASP A 20 0.57 -16.90 3.91
C ASP A 20 0.61 -18.31 3.29
N GLY A 21 -0.39 -18.66 2.48
CA GLY A 21 -0.58 -20.01 1.94
C GLY A 21 -1.61 -20.85 2.69
N ALA A 22 -2.01 -20.44 3.90
CA ALA A 22 -2.99 -21.13 4.72
C ALA A 22 -4.11 -20.20 5.21
N GLY A 23 -3.79 -18.95 5.52
CA GLY A 23 -4.67 -17.99 6.14
C GLY A 23 -4.46 -16.56 5.65
N LEU A 24 -5.48 -15.74 5.93
CA LEU A 24 -5.55 -14.35 5.54
C LEU A 24 -5.37 -13.44 6.76
N TRP A 25 -4.59 -12.39 6.57
CA TRP A 25 -4.17 -11.48 7.62
C TRP A 25 -4.39 -10.03 7.22
N ALA A 26 -4.91 -9.21 8.12
CA ALA A 26 -5.00 -7.78 7.95
C ALA A 26 -3.80 -7.09 8.60
N ARG A 27 -3.23 -6.08 7.93
CA ARG A 27 -2.20 -5.23 8.52
C ARG A 27 -2.82 -4.42 9.67
N ARG A 28 -2.18 -4.45 10.84
CA ARG A 28 -2.66 -3.74 12.03
C ARG A 28 -1.54 -2.94 12.70
N GLU A 29 -1.86 -1.71 13.10
CA GLU A 29 -1.03 -0.87 13.97
C GLU A 29 -1.63 -0.86 15.39
N VAL A 30 -0.77 -1.09 16.38
CA VAL A 30 -1.11 -1.02 17.81
C VAL A 30 -0.32 0.14 18.42
N ARG A 31 -1.04 1.08 19.04
CA ARG A 31 -0.46 2.26 19.70
C ARG A 31 0.17 1.87 21.04
N PRO A 32 1.16 2.65 21.54
CA PRO A 32 1.74 2.45 22.87
C PRO A 32 0.66 2.33 23.96
N GLY A 33 0.81 1.36 24.85
CA GLY A 33 -0.10 1.13 25.97
C GLY A 33 -1.49 0.60 25.58
N LYS A 34 -1.74 0.26 24.31
CA LYS A 34 -2.96 -0.42 23.88
C LYS A 34 -2.73 -1.92 23.81
N GLN A 35 -3.75 -2.70 24.19
CA GLN A 35 -3.72 -4.14 24.07
C GLN A 35 -3.75 -4.55 22.60
N ALA A 36 -2.82 -5.43 22.21
CA ALA A 36 -2.84 -6.04 20.90
C ALA A 36 -4.07 -6.96 20.75
N PRO A 37 -4.72 -7.00 19.57
CA PRO A 37 -5.81 -7.93 19.31
C PRO A 37 -5.40 -9.39 19.52
N ALA A 38 -6.37 -10.25 19.80
CA ALA A 38 -6.11 -11.69 19.87
C ALA A 38 -5.51 -12.20 18.54
N GLY A 39 -4.49 -13.06 18.63
CA GLY A 39 -3.79 -13.58 17.45
C GLY A 39 -2.92 -12.57 16.71
N PHE A 40 -2.68 -11.37 17.26
CA PHE A 40 -1.80 -10.39 16.64
C PHE A 40 -0.34 -10.87 16.62
N VAL A 41 0.28 -10.85 15.44
CA VAL A 41 1.69 -11.18 15.22
C VAL A 41 2.44 -9.89 14.90
N ALA A 42 3.25 -9.41 15.84
CA ALA A 42 4.06 -8.20 15.66
C ALA A 42 5.15 -8.42 14.59
N LEU A 43 5.39 -7.42 13.74
CA LEU A 43 6.50 -7.40 12.80
C LEU A 43 7.62 -6.45 13.24
N SER A 44 7.25 -5.23 13.62
CA SER A 44 8.22 -4.22 14.05
C SER A 44 7.55 -3.21 14.98
N THR A 45 8.37 -2.61 15.84
CA THR A 45 7.98 -1.47 16.67
C THR A 45 8.85 -0.29 16.27
N ASP A 46 8.21 0.83 15.99
CA ASP A 46 8.85 2.10 15.74
C ASP A 46 9.30 2.70 17.08
N GLU A 47 10.61 2.90 17.28
CA GLU A 47 11.17 3.35 18.56
C GLU A 47 10.84 4.80 18.90
N GLU A 48 10.59 5.64 17.88
CA GLU A 48 10.28 7.07 18.06
C GLU A 48 8.84 7.26 18.54
N THR A 49 7.90 6.53 17.93
CA THR A 49 6.47 6.64 18.19
C THR A 49 5.94 5.58 19.15
N GLY A 50 6.71 4.51 19.40
CA GLY A 50 6.33 3.32 20.15
C GLY A 50 5.24 2.47 19.50
N LYS A 51 4.85 2.78 18.25
CA LYS A 51 3.80 2.06 17.53
C LYS A 51 4.31 0.72 17.05
N THR A 52 3.53 -0.33 17.26
CA THR A 52 3.85 -1.67 16.77
C THR A 52 2.98 -2.00 15.56
N VAL A 53 3.62 -2.33 14.45
CA VAL A 53 2.95 -2.81 13.23
C VAL A 53 3.06 -4.33 13.19
N GLY A 54 1.97 -4.98 12.79
CA GLY A 54 1.92 -6.43 12.70
C GLY A 54 0.75 -6.92 11.85
N TRP A 55 0.36 -8.16 12.11
CA TRP A 55 -0.71 -8.86 11.42
C TRP A 55 -1.76 -9.29 12.42
N GLU A 56 -3.03 -9.15 12.08
CA GLU A 56 -4.14 -9.78 12.82
C GLU A 56 -4.92 -10.72 11.91
N PRO A 57 -5.59 -11.74 12.45
CA PRO A 57 -6.47 -12.60 11.65
C PRO A 57 -7.49 -11.77 10.86
N MET A 58 -7.66 -12.01 9.56
CA MET A 58 -8.57 -11.23 8.73
C MET A 58 -10.01 -11.24 9.26
N ALA A 59 -10.47 -12.37 9.82
CA ALA A 59 -11.84 -12.55 10.30
C ALA A 59 -12.29 -11.54 11.37
N GLN A 60 -11.36 -10.98 12.15
CA GLN A 60 -11.67 -9.97 13.18
C GLN A 60 -11.39 -8.53 12.73
N SER A 61 -10.85 -8.35 11.52
CA SER A 61 -10.55 -7.04 10.97
C SER A 61 -11.83 -6.29 10.59
N GLY A 62 -11.83 -4.97 10.72
CA GLY A 62 -12.88 -4.12 10.17
C GLY A 62 -13.03 -4.21 8.64
N PHE A 63 -12.06 -4.83 7.96
CA PHE A 63 -12.07 -5.06 6.52
C PHE A 63 -12.53 -6.47 6.11
N ALA A 64 -12.86 -7.35 7.06
CA ALA A 64 -13.19 -8.76 6.80
C ALA A 64 -14.24 -8.93 5.70
N ARG A 65 -15.33 -8.15 5.78
CA ARG A 65 -16.41 -8.17 4.78
C ARG A 65 -15.90 -7.81 3.37
N TRP A 66 -15.13 -6.73 3.26
CA TRP A 66 -14.67 -6.22 1.97
C TRP A 66 -13.61 -7.13 1.35
N HIS A 67 -12.80 -7.75 2.19
CA HIS A 67 -11.88 -8.80 1.77
C HIS A 67 -12.64 -9.99 1.18
N ALA A 68 -13.67 -10.50 1.87
CA ALA A 68 -14.47 -11.62 1.37
C ALA A 68 -15.14 -11.31 0.03
N GLU A 69 -15.62 -10.07 -0.17
CA GLU A 69 -16.16 -9.63 -1.46
C GLU A 69 -15.07 -9.63 -2.56
N ALA A 70 -13.85 -9.20 -2.26
CA ALA A 70 -12.74 -9.20 -3.21
C ALA A 70 -12.25 -10.61 -3.55
N GLU A 71 -12.18 -11.49 -2.55
CA GLU A 71 -11.81 -12.90 -2.70
C GLU A 71 -12.82 -13.65 -3.58
N ALA A 72 -14.12 -13.45 -3.34
CA ALA A 72 -15.18 -14.04 -4.16
C ALA A 72 -15.17 -13.55 -5.61
N ALA A 73 -14.67 -12.34 -5.86
CA ALA A 73 -14.53 -11.76 -7.20
C ALA A 73 -13.22 -12.15 -7.90
N ALA A 74 -12.26 -12.76 -7.19
CA ALA A 74 -10.96 -13.09 -7.75
C ALA A 74 -11.04 -14.30 -8.70
N HIS A 75 -10.26 -14.24 -9.77
CA HIS A 75 -10.16 -15.32 -10.75
C HIS A 75 -8.93 -16.19 -10.45
N GLY A 76 -9.14 -17.26 -9.69
CA GLY A 76 -8.11 -18.26 -9.39
C GLY A 76 -7.55 -18.19 -7.96
N PRO A 77 -6.64 -19.12 -7.61
CA PRO A 77 -6.05 -19.16 -6.28
C PRO A 77 -5.09 -17.98 -6.06
N PHE A 78 -5.03 -17.50 -4.81
CA PHE A 78 -4.01 -16.54 -4.40
C PHE A 78 -2.67 -17.24 -4.16
N GLU A 79 -1.59 -16.62 -4.64
CA GLU A 79 -0.24 -17.03 -4.24
C GLU A 79 0.13 -16.40 -2.89
N PRO A 80 0.91 -17.08 -2.04
CA PRO A 80 1.42 -16.49 -0.81
C PRO A 80 2.12 -15.16 -1.09
N GLY A 81 1.79 -14.14 -0.30
CA GLY A 81 2.29 -12.79 -0.51
C GLY A 81 1.41 -11.73 0.12
N THR A 82 1.76 -10.47 -0.16
CA THR A 82 1.02 -9.31 0.33
C THR A 82 0.29 -8.63 -0.82
N TYR A 83 -0.91 -8.17 -0.51
CA TYR A 83 -1.84 -7.55 -1.44
C TYR A 83 -2.35 -6.23 -0.84
N GLU A 84 -2.82 -5.35 -1.70
CA GLU A 84 -3.66 -4.21 -1.35
C GLU A 84 -5.12 -4.58 -1.61
N LEU A 85 -5.94 -4.51 -0.57
CA LEU A 85 -7.38 -4.53 -0.72
C LEU A 85 -7.81 -3.13 -1.18
N LEU A 86 -8.48 -3.05 -2.33
CA LEU A 86 -8.89 -1.81 -3.00
C LEU A 86 -10.39 -1.82 -3.27
N GLY A 87 -10.95 -0.65 -3.58
CA GLY A 87 -12.34 -0.50 -4.00
C GLY A 87 -13.25 0.26 -3.03
N PRO A 88 -14.56 0.30 -3.33
CA PRO A 88 -15.51 1.09 -2.56
C PRO A 88 -15.53 0.72 -1.07
N LYS A 89 -15.51 1.74 -0.20
CA LYS A 89 -15.44 1.65 1.28
C LYS A 89 -14.06 1.27 1.84
N VAL A 90 -13.03 1.13 1.00
CA VAL A 90 -11.64 1.01 1.42
C VAL A 90 -10.94 2.33 1.16
N ASN A 91 -10.49 3.01 2.21
CA ASN A 91 -9.83 4.33 2.17
C ASN A 91 -10.54 5.43 1.33
N GLY A 92 -11.84 5.29 1.08
CA GLY A 92 -12.59 6.22 0.22
C GLY A 92 -12.47 5.95 -1.29
N ASN A 93 -11.82 4.86 -1.70
CA ASN A 93 -11.62 4.44 -3.09
C ASN A 93 -10.96 5.50 -4.00
N PRO A 94 -9.79 6.06 -3.61
CA PRO A 94 -9.12 7.09 -4.39
C PRO A 94 -8.69 6.60 -5.77
N ASP A 95 -8.34 5.31 -5.90
CA ASP A 95 -7.96 4.67 -7.17
C ASP A 95 -9.17 4.32 -8.07
N ALA A 96 -10.39 4.71 -7.68
CA ALA A 96 -11.61 4.61 -8.46
C ALA A 96 -11.97 3.21 -9.00
N PHE A 97 -11.61 2.14 -8.28
CA PHE A 97 -12.00 0.79 -8.67
C PHE A 97 -13.53 0.62 -8.61
N PRO A 98 -14.16 -0.01 -9.63
CA PRO A 98 -15.61 -0.21 -9.68
C PRO A 98 -16.12 -1.26 -8.70
N GLY A 99 -15.24 -2.16 -8.25
CA GLY A 99 -15.53 -3.23 -7.30
C GLY A 99 -14.38 -3.42 -6.31
N ARG A 100 -14.51 -4.38 -5.41
CA ARG A 100 -13.44 -4.72 -4.47
C ARG A 100 -12.49 -5.71 -5.12
N VAL A 101 -11.20 -5.43 -5.03
CA VAL A 101 -10.16 -6.26 -5.63
C VAL A 101 -9.00 -6.43 -4.66
N LEU A 102 -8.29 -7.54 -4.80
CA LEU A 102 -7.02 -7.79 -4.15
C LEU A 102 -5.92 -7.65 -5.18
N MET A 103 -5.10 -6.61 -5.02
CA MET A 103 -4.02 -6.30 -5.94
C MET A 103 -2.69 -6.68 -5.33
N ARG A 104 -1.89 -7.51 -6.01
CA ARG A 104 -0.57 -7.88 -5.47
C ARG A 104 0.32 -6.64 -5.37
N HIS A 105 1.06 -6.49 -4.28
CA HIS A 105 2.08 -5.43 -4.22
C HIS A 105 3.07 -5.57 -5.38
N ALA A 106 3.57 -4.42 -5.85
CA ALA A 106 4.45 -4.31 -7.02
C ALA A 106 3.81 -4.72 -8.36
N TRP A 107 2.50 -4.96 -8.41
CA TRP A 107 1.78 -5.19 -9.66
C TRP A 107 0.94 -3.97 -10.05
N ALA A 108 0.96 -3.65 -11.34
CA ALA A 108 0.04 -2.72 -11.98
C ALA A 108 -0.24 -3.20 -13.42
N PRO A 109 -1.35 -2.77 -14.06
CA PRO A 109 -1.52 -2.94 -15.50
C PRO A 109 -0.35 -2.33 -16.27
N ASP A 110 0.05 -2.95 -17.39
CA ASP A 110 1.24 -2.58 -18.17
C ASP A 110 1.35 -1.07 -18.46
N ALA A 111 0.24 -0.42 -18.83
CA ALA A 111 0.24 1.01 -19.10
C ALA A 111 0.63 1.87 -17.88
N LEU A 112 0.21 1.48 -16.67
CA LEU A 112 0.57 2.14 -15.42
C LEU A 112 1.99 1.77 -14.97
N ASP A 113 2.39 0.53 -15.21
CA ASP A 113 3.75 0.04 -14.91
C ASP A 113 4.81 0.72 -15.80
N GLU A 114 4.53 0.94 -17.08
CA GLU A 114 5.40 1.69 -17.97
C GLU A 114 5.43 3.18 -17.62
N ASP A 115 4.29 3.79 -17.27
CA ASP A 115 4.27 5.20 -16.86
C ASP A 115 5.06 5.40 -15.55
N VAL A 116 4.92 4.54 -14.54
CA VAL A 116 5.66 4.71 -13.26
C VAL A 116 7.19 4.59 -13.43
N LYS A 117 7.66 3.87 -14.45
CA LYS A 117 9.09 3.83 -14.82
C LYS A 117 9.62 5.16 -15.36
N THR A 118 8.74 6.07 -15.77
CA THR A 118 9.10 7.43 -16.18
C THR A 118 9.23 8.41 -15.00
N ALA A 119 8.94 7.97 -13.77
CA ALA A 119 9.03 8.81 -12.59
C ALA A 119 10.45 9.37 -12.42
N LEU A 120 10.53 10.70 -12.39
CA LEU A 120 11.80 11.41 -12.26
C LEU A 120 12.42 11.17 -10.87
N SER A 121 13.75 11.26 -10.80
CA SER A 121 14.50 10.97 -9.58
C SER A 121 14.87 12.21 -8.77
N ASP A 122 14.72 13.42 -9.33
CA ASP A 122 14.86 14.66 -8.57
C ASP A 122 13.53 15.08 -7.93
N PHE A 123 13.62 15.89 -6.87
CA PHE A 123 12.48 16.21 -6.01
C PHE A 123 11.39 16.99 -6.75
N ASP A 124 11.74 18.03 -7.52
CA ASP A 124 10.76 18.88 -8.21
C ASP A 124 10.11 18.13 -9.38
N GLY A 125 10.91 17.39 -10.16
CA GLY A 125 10.41 16.55 -11.23
C GLY A 125 9.43 15.48 -10.72
N LEU A 126 9.75 14.83 -9.61
CA LEU A 126 8.89 13.81 -9.00
C LEU A 126 7.61 14.41 -8.41
N ARG A 127 7.68 15.61 -7.80
CA ARG A 127 6.49 16.35 -7.35
C ARG A 127 5.54 16.60 -8.50
N ASP A 128 6.03 17.23 -9.56
CA ASP A 128 5.22 17.64 -10.70
C ASP A 128 4.67 16.42 -11.43
N TRP A 129 5.48 15.35 -11.54
CA TRP A 129 5.06 14.07 -12.11
C TRP A 129 3.90 13.45 -11.32
N LEU A 130 3.96 13.42 -9.98
CA LEU A 130 2.90 12.88 -9.13
C LEU A 130 1.64 13.75 -9.14
N HIS A 131 1.77 15.08 -9.11
CA HIS A 131 0.63 16.00 -9.13
C HIS A 131 -0.12 16.01 -10.48
N ALA A 132 0.56 15.63 -11.56
CA ALA A 132 -0.06 15.47 -12.88
C ALA A 132 -0.84 14.15 -13.05
N ARG A 133 -0.81 13.25 -12.06
CA ARG A 133 -1.36 11.89 -12.15
C ARG A 133 -2.36 11.61 -11.02
N PRO A 134 -3.31 10.68 -11.22
CA PRO A 134 -4.24 10.27 -10.16
C PRO A 134 -3.61 9.28 -9.16
N TYR A 135 -2.30 9.08 -9.20
CA TYR A 135 -1.63 8.06 -8.39
C TYR A 135 -1.43 8.55 -6.96
N GLU A 136 -1.62 7.65 -5.99
CA GLU A 136 -1.28 7.95 -4.60
C GLU A 136 0.23 8.15 -4.42
N GLY A 137 1.06 7.34 -5.11
CA GLY A 137 2.50 7.44 -4.95
C GLY A 137 3.31 6.42 -5.75
N VAL A 138 4.61 6.37 -5.43
CA VAL A 138 5.59 5.42 -6.01
C VAL A 138 6.30 4.67 -4.87
N VAL A 139 6.57 3.39 -5.07
CA VAL A 139 7.46 2.58 -4.23
C VAL A 139 8.67 2.15 -5.06
N TRP A 140 9.89 2.42 -4.59
CA TRP A 140 11.12 1.89 -5.17
C TRP A 140 11.57 0.66 -4.41
N HIS A 141 11.79 -0.43 -5.14
CA HIS A 141 12.31 -1.69 -4.62
C HIS A 141 13.80 -1.80 -4.93
N HIS A 142 14.63 -1.73 -3.88
CA HIS A 142 16.07 -1.93 -4.02
C HIS A 142 16.38 -3.45 -4.14
N PRO A 143 17.39 -3.87 -4.93
CA PRO A 143 17.74 -5.28 -5.09
C PRO A 143 18.09 -6.03 -3.79
N ASP A 144 18.50 -5.31 -2.74
CA ASP A 144 18.79 -5.87 -1.41
C ASP A 144 17.54 -6.02 -0.51
N GLY A 145 16.35 -5.73 -1.04
CA GLY A 145 15.07 -5.85 -0.32
C GLY A 145 14.61 -4.59 0.39
N ARG A 146 15.43 -3.53 0.48
CA ARG A 146 14.97 -2.24 1.00
C ARG A 146 13.92 -1.61 0.09
N MET A 147 12.99 -0.88 0.69
CA MET A 147 11.98 -0.12 -0.05
C MET A 147 11.99 1.34 0.38
N ALA A 148 11.77 2.25 -0.57
CA ALA A 148 11.46 3.65 -0.32
C ALA A 148 10.11 3.97 -0.96
N LYS A 149 9.32 4.85 -0.34
CA LYS A 149 8.04 5.27 -0.89
C LYS A 149 7.87 6.78 -0.74
N ILE A 150 7.10 7.35 -1.65
CA ILE A 150 6.64 8.74 -1.57
C ILE A 150 5.18 8.80 -2.02
N LYS A 151 4.41 9.72 -1.45
CA LYS A 151 3.04 10.01 -1.87
C LYS A 151 2.94 11.40 -2.46
N GLY A 152 2.01 11.61 -3.38
CA GLY A 152 1.76 12.95 -3.95
C GLY A 152 1.42 13.99 -2.87
N ARG A 153 0.77 13.55 -1.78
CA ARG A 153 0.43 14.38 -0.61
C ARG A 153 1.61 14.72 0.31
N ASP A 154 2.73 14.03 0.19
CA ASP A 154 3.94 14.31 0.98
C ASP A 154 4.67 15.56 0.45
N PHE A 155 4.32 16.02 -0.76
CA PHE A 155 4.80 17.28 -1.30
C PHE A 155 3.96 18.46 -0.80
N PRO A 156 4.59 19.58 -0.39
CA PRO A 156 3.86 20.80 -0.07
C PRO A 156 3.00 21.23 -1.26
N ARG A 157 1.73 21.54 -1.01
CA ARG A 157 0.93 22.26 -2.00
C ARG A 157 1.49 23.67 -2.13
N ALA A 158 1.63 24.17 -3.36
CA ALA A 158 1.92 25.58 -3.58
C ALA A 158 0.86 26.41 -2.81
N GLN A 159 1.29 27.36 -1.97
CA GLN A 159 0.35 28.26 -1.35
C GLN A 159 -0.35 29.07 -2.46
N PRO A 160 -1.68 29.24 -2.42
CA PRO A 160 -2.33 30.20 -3.30
C PRO A 160 -1.68 31.56 -3.01
N GLY A 161 -1.20 32.22 -4.07
CA GLY A 161 -0.47 33.47 -3.98
C GLY A 161 -1.21 34.50 -3.13
N SER A 162 -0.49 35.07 -2.16
CA SER A 162 -0.84 36.26 -1.39
C SER A 162 -0.92 37.50 -2.26
#